data_AF-A0A813KM28-F1
#
_entry.id   AF-A0A813KM28-F1
#
_cell.length_a   1.000
_cell.length_b   1.000
_cell.length_c   1.000
_cell.angle_alpha   90.00
_cell.angle_beta   90.00
_cell.angle_gamma   90.00
#
_symmetry.space_group_name_H-M   'P 1'
#
loop_
_entity.id
_entity.type
_entity.pdbx_description
1 polymer ?
#
loop_
_entity_poly.entity_id
_entity_poly.type
_entity_poly.pdbx_seq_one_letter_code
_entity_poly.pdbx_strand_id
1 'polypeptide(L)'
;AEGRSCQPTRASVGKIQSELRICALVESFVRQMLAGCDLGVPIAGGVQPVKCSVNPDLTALQIMAKDGSKKDVPLAKVKAVHVGAAAEKLGVGPADEMCATVELHSGDFLTLLFPSAGGRDRFAVCIRIFASAHHQ
;
A
#
# COMPACT_ATOMS: atom_id res chain seq x y z
N ALA A 1 16.06 49.61 21.72
CA ALA A 1 16.31 48.80 20.51
C ALA A 1 15.57 47.48 20.70
N GLU A 2 14.40 47.37 20.05
CA GLU A 2 13.42 46.32 20.31
C GLU A 2 13.81 45.00 19.64
N GLY A 3 13.68 43.92 20.41
CA GLY A 3 13.89 42.55 19.96
C GLY A 3 12.75 42.09 19.04
N ARG A 4 13.11 41.59 17.86
CA ARG A 4 12.17 40.94 16.94
C ARG A 4 11.94 39.51 17.41
N SER A 5 10.83 39.29 18.11
CA SER A 5 10.29 37.96 18.39
C SER A 5 9.72 37.37 17.09
N CYS A 6 10.40 36.36 16.54
CA CYS A 6 9.90 35.59 15.42
C CYS A 6 8.87 34.58 15.93
N GLN A 7 7.57 34.92 15.85
CA GLN A 7 6.51 33.94 16.07
C GLN A 7 6.25 33.14 14.79
N PRO A 8 6.23 31.79 14.85
CA PRO A 8 5.84 30.98 13.70
C PRO A 8 4.34 31.09 13.44
N THR A 9 3.99 31.42 12.19
CA THR A 9 2.62 31.52 11.68
C THR A 9 1.86 30.18 11.79
N ARG A 10 0.61 30.22 12.25
CA ARG A 10 -0.31 29.07 12.49
C ARG A 10 -0.42 28.05 11.35
N ALA A 11 -0.09 28.42 10.11
CA ALA A 11 -0.11 27.55 8.93
C ALA A 11 1.00 26.47 8.91
N SER A 12 2.16 26.71 9.54
CA SER A 12 3.26 25.74 9.56
C SER A 12 3.05 24.62 10.58
N VAL A 13 2.29 24.86 11.65
CA VAL A 13 1.99 23.85 12.68
C VAL A 13 1.10 22.74 12.14
N GLY A 14 0.11 23.08 11.31
CA GLY A 14 -0.79 22.09 10.69
C GLY A 14 -0.07 21.16 9.71
N LYS A 15 0.85 21.71 8.91
CA LYS A 15 1.63 20.96 7.89
C LYS A 15 2.58 19.94 8.54
N ILE A 16 3.31 20.38 9.58
CA ILE A 16 4.23 19.53 10.35
C ILE A 16 3.48 18.39 11.07
N GLN A 17 2.30 18.66 11.65
CA GLN A 17 1.50 17.60 12.28
C GLN A 17 0.97 16.56 11.30
N SER A 18 0.55 16.96 10.09
CA SER A 18 0.12 16.02 9.06
C SER A 18 1.27 15.15 8.53
N GLU A 19 2.47 15.72 8.34
CA GLU A 19 3.66 14.98 7.90
C GLU A 19 4.11 13.95 8.95
N LEU A 20 4.15 14.34 10.23
CA LEU A 20 4.50 13.43 11.33
C LEU A 20 3.55 12.22 11.44
N ARG A 21 2.25 12.43 11.19
CA ARG A 21 1.26 11.33 11.20
C ARG A 21 1.47 10.36 10.05
N ILE A 22 1.90 10.85 8.88
CA ILE A 22 2.19 10.00 7.72
C ILE A 22 3.44 9.17 8.01
N CYS A 23 4.52 9.77 8.53
CA CYS A 23 5.74 9.03 8.87
C CYS A 23 5.48 7.89 9.86
N ALA A 24 4.75 8.16 10.95
CA ALA A 24 4.42 7.13 11.94
C ALA A 24 3.54 6.00 11.36
N LEU A 25 2.60 6.34 10.47
CA LEU A 25 1.75 5.36 9.78
C LEU A 25 2.59 4.47 8.86
N VAL A 26 3.49 5.08 8.08
CA VAL A 26 4.38 4.37 7.16
C VAL A 26 5.32 3.45 7.94
N GLU A 27 5.97 3.91 9.01
CA GLU A 27 6.88 3.08 9.80
C GLU A 27 6.20 1.87 10.43
N SER A 28 5.02 2.06 11.02
CA SER A 28 4.24 0.96 11.61
C SER A 28 3.83 -0.06 10.52
N PHE A 29 3.41 0.44 9.37
CA PHE A 29 3.03 -0.40 8.24
C PHE A 29 4.22 -1.16 7.65
N VAL A 30 5.38 -0.51 7.47
CA VAL A 30 6.61 -1.17 7.00
C VAL A 30 6.94 -2.33 7.93
N ARG A 31 6.94 -2.12 9.26
CA ARG A 31 7.21 -3.19 10.23
C ARG A 31 6.23 -4.35 10.08
N GLN A 32 4.94 -4.07 9.91
CA GLN A 32 3.92 -5.10 9.70
C GLN A 32 4.12 -5.85 8.38
N MET A 33 4.40 -5.14 7.29
CA MET A 33 4.62 -5.75 5.98
C MET A 33 5.94 -6.51 5.88
N LEU A 34 6.97 -6.12 6.63
CA LEU A 34 8.21 -6.89 6.76
C LEU A 34 7.96 -8.21 7.51
N ALA A 35 7.09 -8.22 8.51
CA ALA A 35 6.65 -9.45 9.18
C ALA A 35 5.72 -10.31 8.29
N GLY A 36 5.01 -9.64 7.38
CA GLY A 36 4.02 -10.19 6.48
C GLY A 36 2.62 -10.23 7.11
N CYS A 37 1.61 -10.11 6.25
CA CYS A 37 0.20 -10.07 6.61
C CYS A 37 -0.56 -11.16 5.84
N ASP A 38 -1.45 -11.87 6.52
CA ASP A 38 -2.35 -12.84 5.89
C ASP A 38 -3.49 -12.13 5.16
N LEU A 39 -3.58 -12.37 3.85
CA LEU A 39 -4.55 -11.77 2.94
C LEU A 39 -5.19 -12.88 2.08
N GLY A 40 -6.18 -12.50 1.26
CA GLY A 40 -6.72 -13.34 0.22
C GLY A 40 -6.33 -12.86 -1.18
N VAL A 41 -6.27 -13.77 -2.14
CA VAL A 41 -6.31 -13.47 -3.58
C VAL A 41 -7.62 -14.03 -4.11
N PRO A 42 -8.52 -13.20 -4.66
CA PRO A 42 -9.72 -13.70 -5.31
C PRO A 42 -9.36 -14.54 -6.54
N ILE A 43 -9.90 -15.75 -6.62
CA ILE A 43 -9.72 -16.68 -7.75
C ILE A 43 -11.09 -17.16 -8.25
N ALA A 44 -11.12 -17.77 -9.43
CA ALA A 44 -12.33 -18.41 -9.93
C ALA A 44 -12.79 -19.49 -8.94
N GLY A 45 -13.95 -19.29 -8.31
CA GLY A 45 -14.53 -20.23 -7.34
C GLY A 45 -14.15 -20.02 -5.88
N GLY A 46 -13.44 -18.94 -5.52
CA GLY A 46 -13.22 -18.63 -4.11
C GLY A 46 -12.09 -17.63 -3.82
N VAL A 47 -11.54 -17.74 -2.62
CA VAL A 47 -10.43 -16.89 -2.16
C VAL A 47 -9.26 -17.79 -1.78
N GLN A 48 -8.11 -17.56 -2.40
CA GLN A 48 -6.87 -18.22 -2.05
C GLN A 48 -6.15 -17.45 -0.94
N PRO A 49 -5.93 -18.04 0.25
CA PRO A 49 -5.18 -17.40 1.31
C PRO A 49 -3.69 -17.29 0.92
N VAL A 50 -3.12 -16.11 1.14
CA VAL A 50 -1.72 -15.80 0.86
C VAL A 50 -1.12 -15.01 2.00
N LYS A 51 0.20 -15.12 2.18
CA LYS A 51 0.97 -14.20 3.00
C LYS A 51 1.58 -13.13 2.09
N CYS A 52 1.29 -11.88 2.39
CA CYS A 52 1.78 -10.72 1.67
C CYS A 52 2.81 -9.98 2.52
N SER A 53 4.00 -9.77 2.00
CA SER A 53 5.08 -9.04 2.68
C SER A 53 5.80 -8.11 1.73
N VAL A 54 6.64 -7.22 2.26
CA VAL A 54 7.62 -6.47 1.46
C VAL A 54 9.00 -6.98 1.84
N ASN A 55 9.94 -7.02 0.90
CA ASN A 55 11.32 -7.39 1.23
C ASN A 55 12.01 -6.29 2.08
N PRO A 56 13.09 -6.63 2.82
CA PRO A 56 13.81 -5.67 3.67
C PRO A 56 14.26 -4.39 2.95
N ASP A 57 14.60 -4.51 1.68
CA ASP A 57 15.09 -3.40 0.85
C ASP A 57 13.95 -2.53 0.29
N LEU A 58 12.69 -2.86 0.59
CA LEU A 58 11.50 -2.16 0.11
C LEU A 58 11.46 -2.00 -1.42
N THR A 59 11.91 -3.02 -2.16
CA THR A 59 11.96 -3.02 -3.63
C THR A 59 10.90 -3.91 -4.28
N ALA A 60 10.35 -4.88 -3.55
CA ALA A 60 9.37 -5.81 -4.07
C ALA A 60 8.32 -6.21 -3.02
N LEU A 61 7.07 -6.25 -3.45
CA LEU A 61 5.98 -6.91 -2.76
C LEU A 61 6.08 -8.42 -3.01
N GLN A 62 6.04 -9.22 -1.96
CA GLN A 62 6.18 -10.67 -2.00
C GLN A 62 4.85 -11.31 -1.62
N ILE A 63 4.30 -12.12 -2.52
CA ILE A 63 3.08 -12.88 -2.28
C ILE A 63 3.47 -14.35 -2.19
N MET A 64 3.20 -14.97 -1.06
CA MET A 64 3.46 -16.38 -0.82
C MET A 64 2.14 -17.12 -0.60
N ALA A 65 1.87 -18.12 -1.42
CA ALA A 65 0.72 -18.99 -1.22
C ALA A 65 1.03 -20.08 -0.18
N LYS A 66 -0.03 -20.77 0.28
CA LYS A 66 0.10 -21.84 1.29
C LYS A 66 0.96 -23.03 0.84
N ASP A 67 1.07 -23.27 -0.45
CA ASP A 67 1.93 -24.32 -1.03
C ASP A 67 3.42 -23.92 -1.05
N GLY A 68 3.76 -22.72 -0.58
CA GLY A 68 5.11 -22.18 -0.58
C GLY A 68 5.51 -21.52 -1.91
N SER A 69 4.64 -21.55 -2.92
CA SER A 69 4.88 -20.80 -4.15
C SER A 69 4.94 -19.30 -3.85
N LYS A 70 5.92 -18.63 -4.46
CA LYS A 70 6.23 -17.23 -4.20
C LYS A 70 6.21 -16.45 -5.51
N LYS A 71 5.57 -15.28 -5.47
CA LYS A 71 5.57 -14.30 -6.55
C LYS A 71 6.06 -12.97 -6.01
N ASP A 72 7.11 -12.45 -6.62
CA ASP A 72 7.63 -11.12 -6.32
C ASP A 72 7.12 -10.12 -7.35
N VAL A 73 6.58 -9.00 -6.88
CA VAL A 73 6.09 -7.88 -7.67
C VAL A 73 6.98 -6.67 -7.37
N PRO A 74 7.89 -6.30 -8.29
CA PRO A 74 8.76 -5.14 -8.10
C PRO A 74 7.93 -3.87 -7.94
N LEU A 75 8.21 -3.08 -6.90
CA LEU A 75 7.48 -1.84 -6.62
C LEU A 75 7.70 -0.79 -7.72
N ALA A 76 8.88 -0.78 -8.35
CA ALA A 76 9.15 0.02 -9.54
C ALA A 76 8.21 -0.30 -10.72
N LYS A 77 7.64 -1.50 -10.78
CA LYS A 77 6.68 -1.89 -11.81
C LYS A 77 5.24 -1.54 -11.46
N VAL A 78 4.95 -1.07 -10.25
CA VAL A 78 3.60 -0.66 -9.86
C VAL A 78 3.27 0.67 -10.53
N LYS A 79 2.21 0.69 -11.34
CA LYS A 79 1.69 1.88 -12.02
C LYS A 79 0.68 2.61 -11.15
N ALA A 80 -0.23 1.86 -10.53
CA ALA A 80 -1.28 2.42 -9.68
C ALA A 80 -1.77 1.40 -8.66
N VAL A 81 -2.42 1.89 -7.61
CA VAL A 81 -3.16 1.05 -6.65
C VAL A 81 -4.58 1.56 -6.56
N HIS A 82 -5.55 0.68 -6.72
CA HIS A 82 -6.98 0.94 -6.75
C HIS A 82 -7.65 0.23 -5.59
N VAL A 83 -8.68 0.82 -4.99
CA VAL A 83 -9.35 0.27 -3.80
C VAL A 83 -10.86 0.37 -3.95
N GLY A 84 -11.56 -0.69 -3.53
CA GLY A 84 -13.01 -0.79 -3.62
C GLY A 84 -13.54 -0.53 -5.03
N ALA A 85 -14.63 0.23 -5.14
CA ALA A 85 -15.30 0.58 -6.40
C ALA A 85 -14.40 1.28 -7.45
N ALA A 86 -13.26 1.86 -7.04
CA ALA A 86 -12.30 2.39 -8.01
C ALA A 86 -11.69 1.28 -8.88
N ALA A 87 -11.59 0.05 -8.35
CA ALA A 87 -11.11 -1.12 -9.09
C ALA A 87 -12.17 -1.70 -10.05
N GLU A 88 -13.47 -1.50 -9.79
CA GLU A 88 -14.55 -1.96 -10.69
C GLU A 88 -14.42 -1.38 -12.09
N LYS A 89 -13.98 -0.13 -12.19
CA LYS A 89 -13.81 0.59 -13.47
C LYS A 89 -12.75 -0.03 -14.38
N LEU A 90 -11.89 -0.88 -13.85
CA LEU A 90 -10.85 -1.58 -14.60
C LEU A 90 -11.36 -2.88 -15.21
N GLY A 91 -12.53 -3.38 -14.79
CA GLY A 91 -13.08 -4.66 -15.25
C GLY A 91 -12.23 -5.87 -14.86
N VAL A 92 -11.40 -5.74 -13.82
CA VAL A 92 -10.46 -6.80 -13.40
C VAL A 92 -10.82 -7.37 -12.04
N GLY A 93 -11.27 -8.63 -12.06
CA GLY A 93 -11.60 -9.41 -10.87
C GLY A 93 -12.80 -8.88 -10.06
N PRO A 94 -13.12 -9.52 -8.93
CA PRO A 94 -14.14 -9.03 -8.02
C PRO A 94 -13.61 -7.79 -7.28
N ALA A 95 -14.20 -6.64 -7.60
CA ALA A 95 -13.91 -5.38 -6.94
C ALA A 95 -14.90 -5.16 -5.80
N ASP A 96 -14.68 -5.93 -4.73
CA ASP A 96 -15.33 -5.70 -3.43
C ASP A 96 -14.68 -4.49 -2.74
N GLU A 97 -15.41 -3.83 -1.83
CA GLU A 97 -14.88 -2.80 -0.95
C GLU A 97 -13.63 -3.32 -0.25
N MET A 98 -13.59 -4.57 0.19
CA MET A 98 -12.44 -5.11 0.93
C MET A 98 -11.19 -5.40 0.06
N CYS A 99 -11.26 -5.17 -1.26
CA CYS A 99 -10.16 -5.42 -2.18
C CYS A 99 -9.27 -4.19 -2.41
N ALA A 100 -7.97 -4.43 -2.56
CA ALA A 100 -7.04 -3.52 -3.22
C ALA A 100 -6.44 -4.20 -4.45
N THR A 101 -6.42 -3.49 -5.57
CA THR A 101 -5.87 -3.96 -6.85
C THR A 101 -4.64 -3.15 -7.20
N VAL A 102 -3.50 -3.81 -7.33
CA VAL A 102 -2.23 -3.25 -7.80
C VAL A 102 -2.16 -3.44 -9.31
N GLU A 103 -2.11 -2.34 -10.05
CA GLU A 103 -1.90 -2.30 -11.50
C GLU A 103 -0.41 -2.15 -11.79
N LEU A 104 0.12 -2.98 -12.69
CA LEU A 104 1.51 -2.93 -13.13
C LEU A 104 1.64 -2.20 -14.47
N HIS A 105 2.83 -1.68 -14.77
CA HIS A 105 3.12 -1.05 -16.06
C HIS A 105 2.98 -2.01 -17.26
N SER A 106 3.05 -3.31 -17.04
CA SER A 106 2.76 -4.33 -18.07
C SER A 106 1.28 -4.40 -18.46
N GLY A 107 0.39 -3.81 -17.65
CA GLY A 107 -1.06 -4.01 -17.74
C GLY A 107 -1.57 -5.21 -16.94
N ASP A 108 -0.69 -5.91 -16.21
CA ASP A 108 -1.12 -6.97 -15.28
C ASP A 108 -1.71 -6.38 -14.00
N PHE A 109 -2.58 -7.16 -13.34
CA PHE A 109 -3.22 -6.78 -12.10
C PHE A 109 -2.97 -7.83 -11.00
N LEU A 110 -2.80 -7.36 -9.78
CA LEU A 110 -2.79 -8.18 -8.57
C LEU A 110 -3.86 -7.66 -7.61
N THR A 111 -4.92 -8.44 -7.41
CA THR A 111 -5.99 -8.11 -6.46
C THR A 111 -5.78 -8.86 -5.14
N LEU A 112 -5.85 -8.13 -4.04
CA LEU A 112 -5.70 -8.61 -2.67
C LEU A 112 -6.96 -8.29 -1.88
N LEU A 113 -7.51 -9.29 -1.20
CA LEU A 113 -8.64 -9.18 -0.28
C LEU A 113 -8.13 -9.00 1.15
N PHE A 114 -8.58 -7.95 1.82
CA PHE A 114 -8.16 -7.60 3.18
C PHE A 114 -9.22 -7.98 4.21
N PRO A 115 -8.81 -8.32 5.45
CA PRO A 115 -9.75 -8.56 6.55
C PRO A 115 -10.37 -7.27 7.11
N SER A 116 -9.79 -6.09 6.81
CA SER A 116 -10.32 -4.80 7.25
C SER A 116 -10.06 -3.70 6.21
N ALA A 117 -11.02 -2.79 6.05
CA ALA A 117 -10.87 -1.60 5.20
C ALA A 117 -9.69 -0.72 5.64
N GLY A 118 -9.47 -0.58 6.96
CA GLY A 118 -8.32 0.15 7.49
C GLY A 118 -6.97 -0.48 7.12
N GLY A 119 -6.88 -1.81 7.04
CA GLY A 119 -5.69 -2.52 6.54
C GLY A 119 -5.46 -2.26 5.05
N ARG A 120 -6.53 -2.38 4.26
CA ARG A 120 -6.56 -2.09 2.82
C ARG A 120 -6.08 -0.67 2.50
N ASP A 121 -6.60 0.34 3.22
CA ASP A 121 -6.27 1.74 2.95
C ASP A 121 -4.82 2.08 3.32
N ARG A 122 -4.35 1.56 4.46
CA ARG A 122 -2.94 1.68 4.84
C ARG A 122 -2.03 1.05 3.80
N PHE A 123 -2.39 -0.14 3.30
CA PHE A 123 -1.67 -0.80 2.22
C PHE A 123 -1.61 0.07 0.96
N ALA A 124 -2.75 0.56 0.50
CA ALA A 124 -2.82 1.37 -0.72
C ALA A 124 -1.97 2.64 -0.62
N VAL A 125 -2.02 3.35 0.52
CA VAL A 125 -1.19 4.54 0.75
C VAL A 125 0.30 4.20 0.71
N CYS A 126 0.72 3.17 1.43
CA CYS A 126 2.14 2.85 1.54
C CYS A 126 2.74 2.32 0.23
N ILE A 127 2.02 1.45 -0.48
CA ILE A 127 2.49 0.96 -1.79
C ILE A 127 2.62 2.11 -2.80
N ARG A 128 1.70 3.08 -2.81
CA ARG A 128 1.83 4.28 -3.65
C ARG A 128 3.06 5.11 -3.30
N ILE A 129 3.34 5.29 -2.00
CA ILE A 129 4.55 6.00 -1.53
C ILE A 129 5.81 5.27 -2.02
N PHE A 130 5.89 3.95 -1.82
CA PHE A 130 7.07 3.19 -2.24
C PHE A 130 7.24 3.15 -3.75
N ALA A 131 6.17 2.93 -4.51
CA ALA A 131 6.20 2.97 -5.97
C ALA A 131 6.72 4.33 -6.47
N SER A 132 6.24 5.43 -5.89
CA SER A 132 6.68 6.79 -6.24
C SER A 132 8.15 7.05 -5.91
N ALA A 133 8.68 6.44 -4.84
CA ALA A 133 10.09 6.55 -4.47
C ALA A 133 11.02 5.81 -5.45
N HIS A 134 10.52 4.77 -6.12
CA HIS A 134 11.28 4.01 -7.14
C HIS A 134 11.20 4.62 -8.56
N HIS A 135 10.36 5.62 -8.78
CA HIS A 135 10.23 6.31 -10.07
C HIS A 135 11.01 7.63 -10.15
N GLN A 136 11.77 7.98 -9.10
CA GLN A 136 12.68 9.12 -9.06
C GLN A 136 14.05 8.77 -9.64
#